data_AF-A0A534ZWN6-F1
#
_entry.id   AF-A0A534ZWN6-F1
#
_cell.length_a   1.000
_cell.length_b   1.000
_cell.length_c   1.000
_cell.angle_alpha   90.00
_cell.angle_beta   90.00
_cell.angle_gamma   90.00
#
_symmetry.space_group_name_H-M   'P 1'
#
loop_
_entity.id
_entity.type
_entity.pdbx_description
1 polymer ?
#
loop_
_entity_poly.entity_id
_entity_poly.type
_entity_poly.pdbx_seq_one_letter_code
_entity_poly.pdbx_strand_id
1 'polypeptide(L)' 'MVLGTAAVYVVAANLGLRLALVADQVTLVWPPTGIALAALLVLGNRLTPGIALGAFVANITHHEPVGTACGI' A
#
# COMPACT_ATOMS: atom_id res chain seq x y z
N MET A 1 15.41 -2.12 -5.64
CA MET A 1 14.04 -2.29 -6.20
C MET A 1 12.99 -2.39 -5.11
N VAL A 2 13.12 -3.28 -4.12
CA VAL A 2 12.17 -3.47 -3.01
C VAL A 2 11.81 -2.16 -2.27
N LEU A 3 12.80 -1.35 -1.89
CA LEU A 3 12.56 -0.05 -1.23
C LEU A 3 11.87 0.97 -2.15
N GLY A 4 12.14 0.92 -3.45
CA GLY A 4 11.49 1.80 -4.44
C GLY A 4 10.01 1.46 -4.60
N THR A 5 9.67 0.17 -4.69
CA THR A 5 8.27 -0.28 -4.66
C THR A 5 7.54 0.09 -3.38
N ALA A 6 8.19 -0.04 -2.22
CA ALA A 6 7.59 0.34 -0.95
C ALA A 6 7.27 1.85 -0.92
N ALA A 7 8.22 2.70 -1.35
CA ALA A 7 8.00 4.14 -1.42
C ALA A 7 6.85 4.52 -2.38
N VAL A 8 6.83 3.95 -3.58
CA VAL A 8 5.75 4.20 -4.57
C VAL A 8 4.40 3.72 -4.03
N TYR A 9 4.38 2.57 -3.35
CA TYR A 9 3.16 2.04 -2.73
C TYR A 9 2.63 2.97 -1.62
N VAL A 10 3.51 3.44 -0.72
CA VAL A 10 3.13 4.36 0.35
C VAL A 10 2.62 5.70 -0.20
N VAL A 11 3.28 6.25 -1.23
CA VAL A 11 2.82 7.49 -1.87
C VAL A 11 1.45 7.30 -2.50
N ALA A 12 1.23 6.20 -3.20
CA ALA A 12 -0.06 5.90 -3.81
C ALA A 12 -1.15 5.63 -2.76
N ALA A 13 -0.80 4.99 -1.64
CA ALA A 13 -1.73 4.74 -0.53
C ALA A 13 -2.17 6.06 0.09
N ASN A 14 -1.23 6.95 0.37
CA ASN A 14 -1.52 8.27 0.89
C ASN A 14 -2.37 9.10 -0.10
N LEU A 15 -2.10 9.00 -1.40
CA LEU A 15 -2.87 9.70 -2.43
C LEU A 15 -4.29 9.14 -2.59
N GLY A 16 -4.44 7.82 -2.53
CA GLY A 16 -5.74 7.16 -2.50
C GLY A 16 -6.55 7.58 -1.29
N LEU A 17 -5.94 7.59 -0.10
CA LEU A 17 -6.59 7.96 1.15
C LEU A 17 -6.98 9.44 1.22
N ARG A 18 -6.24 10.34 0.55
CA ARG A 18 -6.69 11.73 0.35
C ARG A 18 -7.93 11.87 -0.53
N LEU A 19 -8.22 10.87 -1.36
CA LEU A 19 -9.44 10.77 -2.17
C LEU A 19 -10.56 10.02 -1.42
N ALA A 20 -10.37 9.66 -0.15
CA ALA A 20 -11.41 9.06 0.69
C ALA A 20 -12.51 10.11 0.98
N LEU A 21 -13.55 10.14 0.15
CA LEU A 21 -14.67 11.07 0.29
C LEU A 21 -15.73 10.64 1.33
N VAL A 22 -15.68 9.39 1.83
CA VAL A 22 -16.78 8.79 2.61
C VAL A 22 -16.35 8.18 3.95
N ALA A 23 -15.16 7.60 4.08
CA ALA A 23 -14.63 7.07 5.33
C ALA A 23 -13.10 7.09 5.31
N ASP A 24 -12.44 7.45 6.42
CA ASP A 24 -10.97 7.55 6.57
C ASP A 24 -10.16 6.33 6.06
N GLN A 25 -10.82 5.18 5.88
CA GLN A 25 -10.18 3.91 5.50
C GLN A 25 -10.79 3.26 4.23
N VAL A 26 -11.79 3.87 3.58
CA VAL A 26 -12.45 3.31 2.38
C VAL A 26 -12.49 4.34 1.26
N THR A 27 -11.62 4.17 0.28
CA THR A 27 -11.55 5.03 -0.91
C THR A 27 -12.21 4.31 -2.07
N LEU A 28 -13.07 5.01 -2.83
CA LEU A 28 -13.68 4.45 -4.04
C LEU A 28 -12.63 4.02 -5.07
N VAL A 29 -11.47 4.69 -5.07
CA VAL A 29 -10.33 4.39 -5.92
C VAL A 29 -9.15 4.04 -5.02
N TRP A 30 -8.72 2.79 -5.02
CA TRP A 30 -7.56 2.30 -4.25
C TRP A 30 -6.36 2.05 -5.19
N PRO A 31 -5.59 3.09 -5.56
CA PRO A 31 -4.45 2.99 -6.47
C PRO A 31 -3.28 2.07 -6.01
N PRO A 32 -3.04 1.79 -4.70
CA PRO A 32 -1.95 0.91 -4.29
C PRO A 32 -2.07 -0.50 -4.85
N THR A 33 -3.29 -1.05 -4.97
CA THR A 33 -3.49 -2.40 -5.48
C THR A 33 -3.08 -2.50 -6.95
N GLY A 34 -3.38 -1.49 -7.77
CA GLY A 34 -2.95 -1.42 -9.16
C GLY A 34 -1.43 -1.38 -9.30
N ILE A 35 -0.74 -0.67 -8.40
CA ILE A 35 0.73 -0.59 -8.38
C ILE A 35 1.35 -1.90 -7.89
N ALA A 36 0.79 -2.55 -6.88
CA ALA A 36 1.21 -3.88 -6.46
C ALA A 36 1.05 -4.89 -7.60
N LEU A 37 -0.08 -4.86 -8.31
CA LEU A 37 -0.32 -5.74 -9.45
C LEU A 37 0.69 -5.47 -10.59
N ALA A 38 0.90 -4.20 -10.94
CA ALA A 38 1.87 -3.81 -11.96
C ALA A 38 3.31 -4.21 -11.58
N ALA A 39 3.69 -4.02 -10.31
CA ALA A 39 5.00 -4.43 -9.80
C ALA A 39 5.17 -5.95 -9.87
N LEU A 40 4.16 -6.73 -9.51
CA LEU A 40 4.21 -8.19 -9.60
C LEU A 40 4.24 -8.68 -11.05
N LEU A 41 3.48 -8.06 -11.95
CA LEU A 41 3.42 -8.46 -13.36
C LEU A 41 4.68 -8.07 -14.15
N VAL A 42 5.26 -6.89 -13.88
CA VAL A 42 6.41 -6.36 -14.65
C VAL A 42 7.75 -6.84 -14.09
N LEU A 43 7.89 -6.89 -12.76
CA LEU A 43 9.16 -7.15 -12.09
C LEU A 43 9.17 -8.49 -11.31
N GLY A 44 8.03 -9.19 -11.28
CA GLY A 44 7.90 -10.54 -10.73
C GLY A 44 7.72 -10.59 -9.20
N ASN A 45 7.59 -11.82 -8.69
CA ASN A 45 7.27 -12.10 -7.29
C ASN A 45 8.35 -11.65 -6.27
N ARG A 46 9.51 -11.18 -6.75
CA ARG A 46 10.62 -10.71 -5.89
C ARG A 46 10.32 -9.38 -5.17
N LEU A 47 9.25 -8.70 -5.58
CA LEU A 47 8.83 -7.41 -4.99
C LEU A 47 7.70 -7.54 -3.97
N THR A 48 7.15 -8.74 -3.76
CA THR A 48 6.20 -9.03 -2.67
C THR A 48 6.65 -8.48 -1.30
N PRO A 49 7.91 -8.60 -0.85
CA PRO A 49 8.32 -8.01 0.43
C PRO A 49 8.27 -6.47 0.44
N GLY A 50 8.43 -5.82 -0.72
CA GLY A 50 8.34 -4.36 -0.84
C GLY A 50 6.91 -3.86 -0.80
N ILE A 51 5.98 -4.64 -1.36
CA ILE A 51 4.54 -4.39 -1.28
C ILE A 51 4.06 -4.59 0.16
N ALA A 52 4.46 -5.69 0.81
CA ALA A 52 4.12 -5.97 2.21
C ALA A 52 4.65 -4.86 3.15
N LEU A 53 5.90 -4.43 2.98
CA LEU A 53 6.46 -3.29 3.72
C LEU A 53 5.69 -1.98 3.46
N GLY A 54 5.35 -1.70 2.20
CA GLY A 54 4.58 -0.51 1.84
C GLY A 54 3.17 -0.53 2.44
N ALA A 55 2.52 -1.68 2.43
CA ALA A 55 1.21 -1.89 3.02
C ALA A 55 1.26 -1.79 4.55
N PHE A 56 2.26 -2.40 5.20
CA PHE A 56 2.46 -2.27 6.65
C PHE A 56 2.62 -0.80 7.06
N VAL A 57 3.51 -0.07 6.39
CA VAL A 57 3.77 1.36 6.66
C VAL A 57 2.53 2.21 6.41
N ALA A 58 1.78 1.95 5.33
CA ALA A 58 0.53 2.65 5.07
C ALA A 58 -0.50 2.42 6.19
N ASN A 59 -0.72 1.17 6.61
CA ASN A 59 -1.72 0.84 7.64
C ASN A 59 -1.38 1.45 9.01
N ILE A 60 -0.13 1.38 9.47
CA ILE A 60 0.26 2.02 10.74
C ILE A 60 0.14 3.55 10.70
N THR A 61 0.30 4.16 9.52
CA THR A 61 0.21 5.62 9.35
C THR A 61 -1.25 6.10 9.37
N HIS A 62 -2.18 5.20 9.02
CA HIS A 62 -3.61 5.50 8.93
C HIS A 62 -4.41 4.95 10.12
N HIS A 63 -3.80 4.95 11.31
CA HIS A 63 -4.43 4.62 12.60
C HIS A 63 -4.87 3.15 12.76
N GLU A 64 -4.39 2.24 11.91
CA GLU A 64 -4.70 0.83 12.05
C GLU A 64 -3.89 0.22 13.20
N PRO A 65 -4.51 -0.61 14.07
CA PRO A 65 -3.79 -1.25 15.17
C PRO A 65 -2.61 -2.06 14.66
N VAL A 66 -1.45 -1.93 15.31
CA VAL A 66 -0.20 -2.60 14.89
C VAL A 66 -0.37 -4.12 14.84
N GLY A 67 -1.21 -4.69 15.73
CA GLY A 67 -1.54 -6.12 15.71
C GLY A 67 -2.26 -6.57 14.43
N THR A 68 -3.11 -5.71 13.85
CA THR A 68 -3.79 -5.96 12.57
C THR A 68 -2.80 -5.78 11.42
N ALA A 69 -1.97 -4.73 11.47
CA ALA A 69 -0.97 -4.46 10.44
C ALA A 69 0.06 -5.59 10.30
N CYS A 70 0.43 -6.28 11.38
CA CYS A 70 1.33 -7.44 11.34
C CYS A 70 0.79 -8.66 10.56
N GLY A 71 -0.49 -8.66 10.16
CA GLY A 71 -1.11 -9.75 9.39
C GLY A 71 -0.96 -9.65 7.86
N ILE A 72 -0.31 -8.60 7.36
CA ILE A 72 -0.07 -8.31 5.94
C ILE A 72 1.04 -9.17 5.31
#